data_AF-A0A667GBA8-F1
#
_entry.id   AF-A0A667GBA8-F1
#
_cell.length_a   1.000
_cell.length_b   1.000
_cell.length_c   1.000
_cell.angle_alpha   90.00
_cell.angle_beta   90.00
_cell.angle_gamma   90.00
#
_symmetry.space_group_name_H-M   'P 1'
#
loop_
_entity.id
_entity.type
_entity.pdbx_description
1 polymer ?
#
loop_
_entity_poly.entity_id
_entity_poly.type
_entity_poly.pdbx_seq_one_letter_code
_entity_poly.pdbx_strand_id
1 'polypeptide(L)'
;MAAVLQVLPCLARAPLRPLLLGGAVVRLASGMALAEQARQLFESAVGAVLPGPMLHRALSLDPGGGQLKVRDRSFQLRQNLYLVGFGKAVLGMAAAAEELLGQHLVQGVISVPKGIRAAMEHAGKQEMLLKPHSCVQVFEGAEDNLPDRDALRAALAIRQLAESLTADDLLLVLISGMGARLPLSPPVTLEEKQTLTKLLAARGANIQELNTIRKALSQLKGGGCLASATPPQVVSLILSDVVGDPVEVIASGPTVASVHNVQDCLHILNRYGLRAALPRSVKTVLARADSDPHGPHTCGHVLNVIIGSNALGYQAVVLSAAMQGDVESIARFYGLLAQVAGTRLTLAGAGASAEEAEQLHELAAELQLPDLQLKEALEAVVRARGPVCLLAGGEPTVQLQGSGKGVELGRRPLGPVDVLFLSGGTDGQDGPTEAAGAWVMPELASQAAAEGLDVATFLSHNDSHTFFRCFVGGVHLLHTWLTGTNVMDAHILFLRHGDGM
;
A
#
# COMPACT_ATOMS: atom_id res chain seq x y z
N MET A 1 -39.80 20.44 -48.02
CA MET A 1 -40.31 21.76 -47.64
C MET A 1 -39.13 22.67 -47.36
N ALA A 2 -39.00 23.67 -48.22
CA ALA A 2 -38.29 24.96 -48.12
C ALA A 2 -36.82 25.06 -47.64
N ALA A 3 -36.04 25.56 -48.59
CA ALA A 3 -34.68 26.07 -48.58
C ALA A 3 -34.44 27.38 -47.79
N VAL A 4 -33.16 27.61 -47.46
CA VAL A 4 -32.35 28.85 -47.60
C VAL A 4 -32.94 30.19 -47.12
N LEU A 5 -32.22 30.88 -46.23
CA LEU A 5 -32.09 32.34 -46.24
C LEU A 5 -30.84 32.80 -45.44
N GLN A 6 -29.87 33.39 -46.16
CA GLN A 6 -28.83 34.27 -45.63
C GLN A 6 -29.41 35.67 -45.41
N VAL A 7 -29.11 36.32 -44.28
CA VAL A 7 -28.92 37.79 -44.17
C VAL A 7 -28.01 38.10 -42.95
N LEU A 8 -26.80 38.61 -43.21
CA LEU A 8 -26.05 39.56 -42.37
C LEU A 8 -26.46 40.99 -42.83
N PRO A 9 -26.23 42.12 -42.10
CA PRO A 9 -25.16 42.38 -41.12
C PRO A 9 -25.54 43.28 -39.91
N CYS A 10 -24.64 43.47 -38.94
CA CYS A 10 -24.27 44.80 -38.42
C CYS A 10 -23.06 44.74 -37.48
N LEU A 11 -22.08 45.59 -37.80
CA LEU A 11 -20.81 45.81 -37.12
C LEU A 11 -21.01 46.63 -35.83
N ALA A 12 -20.35 46.21 -34.76
CA ALA A 12 -19.79 47.14 -33.77
C ALA A 12 -18.38 46.67 -33.41
N ARG A 13 -17.37 47.32 -33.98
CA ARG A 13 -15.97 47.19 -33.58
C ARG A 13 -15.80 47.81 -32.19
N ALA A 14 -15.55 47.00 -31.18
CA ALA A 14 -14.96 47.46 -29.92
C ALA A 14 -13.44 47.18 -29.96
N PRO A 15 -12.59 48.07 -29.43
CA PRO A 15 -11.14 47.94 -29.55
C PRO A 15 -10.63 46.78 -28.68
N LEU A 16 -9.80 45.93 -29.27
CA LEU A 16 -8.96 44.96 -28.57
C LEU A 16 -8.03 45.71 -27.61
N ARG A 17 -8.38 45.72 -26.32
CA ARG A 17 -7.38 45.87 -25.26
C ARG A 17 -6.68 44.52 -25.10
N PRO A 18 -5.34 44.44 -25.10
CA PRO A 18 -4.65 43.21 -24.73
C PRO A 18 -4.89 42.99 -23.24
N LEU A 19 -5.80 42.08 -22.90
CA LEU A 19 -5.85 41.50 -21.56
C LEU A 19 -4.59 40.66 -21.41
N LEU A 20 -3.71 41.10 -20.51
CA LEU A 20 -2.58 40.34 -19.97
C LEU A 20 -3.10 39.05 -19.33
N LEU A 21 -3.34 38.03 -20.15
CA LEU A 21 -3.75 36.67 -19.75
C LEU A 21 -2.56 35.69 -19.75
N GLY A 22 -1.33 36.21 -19.75
CA GLY A 22 -0.11 35.42 -19.92
C GLY A 22 0.38 34.68 -18.67
N GLY A 23 0.14 35.19 -17.46
CA GLY A 23 0.74 34.63 -16.24
C GLY A 23 0.05 33.37 -15.70
N ALA A 24 -1.29 33.38 -15.62
CA ALA A 24 -2.06 32.29 -15.02
C ALA A 24 -2.12 31.04 -15.92
N VAL A 25 -2.27 31.23 -17.24
CA VAL A 25 -2.35 30.13 -18.22
C VAL A 25 -1.00 29.41 -18.36
N VAL A 26 0.12 30.15 -18.33
CA VAL A 26 1.47 29.57 -18.38
C VAL A 26 1.78 28.78 -17.11
N ARG A 27 1.38 29.27 -15.91
CA ARG A 27 1.53 28.53 -14.65
C ARG A 27 0.67 27.28 -14.56
N LEU A 28 -0.55 27.30 -15.10
CA LEU A 28 -1.40 26.12 -15.21
C LEU A 28 -0.77 25.06 -16.13
N ALA A 29 -0.20 25.48 -17.27
CA ALA A 29 0.47 24.58 -18.21
C ALA A 29 1.77 23.98 -17.62
N SER A 30 2.59 24.76 -16.89
CA SER A 30 3.76 24.23 -16.18
C SER A 30 3.40 23.30 -15.03
N GLY A 31 2.32 23.59 -14.29
CA GLY A 31 1.81 22.73 -13.22
C GLY A 31 1.31 21.37 -13.74
N MET A 32 0.62 21.35 -14.88
CA MET A 32 0.21 20.09 -15.52
C MET A 32 1.39 19.26 -16.03
N ALA A 33 2.44 19.90 -16.54
CA ALA A 33 3.68 19.19 -16.92
C ALA A 33 4.40 18.57 -15.70
N LEU A 34 4.38 19.25 -14.56
CA LEU A 34 4.92 18.76 -13.30
C LEU A 34 4.11 17.57 -12.75
N ALA A 35 2.78 17.66 -12.82
CA ALA A 35 1.87 16.59 -12.41
C ALA A 35 2.08 15.32 -13.26
N GLU A 36 2.28 15.48 -14.57
CA GLU A 36 2.58 14.35 -15.45
C GLU A 36 3.94 13.70 -15.12
N GLN A 37 4.96 14.49 -14.78
CA GLN A 37 6.25 13.94 -14.31
C GLN A 37 6.11 13.20 -12.98
N ALA A 38 5.37 13.77 -12.03
CA ALA A 38 5.11 13.12 -10.74
C ALA A 38 4.31 11.83 -10.91
N ARG A 39 3.34 11.80 -11.82
CA ARG A 39 2.59 10.59 -12.21
C ARG A 39 3.51 9.53 -12.79
N GLN A 40 4.40 9.89 -13.72
CA GLN A 40 5.37 8.95 -14.31
C GLN A 40 6.33 8.39 -13.26
N LEU A 41 6.78 9.22 -12.31
CA LEU A 41 7.61 8.78 -11.19
C LEU A 41 6.85 7.83 -10.27
N PHE A 42 5.58 8.12 -9.97
CA PHE A 42 4.71 7.24 -9.20
C PHE A 42 4.52 5.88 -9.90
N GLU A 43 4.20 5.88 -11.19
CA GLU A 43 4.05 4.67 -11.99
C GLU A 43 5.34 3.86 -12.07
N SER A 44 6.48 4.56 -12.14
CA SER A 44 7.81 3.95 -12.08
C SER A 44 8.05 3.33 -10.69
N ALA A 45 7.72 4.03 -9.60
CA ALA A 45 7.79 3.50 -8.23
C ALA A 45 6.98 2.22 -8.07
N VAL A 46 5.72 2.23 -8.53
CA VAL A 46 4.85 1.04 -8.56
C VAL A 46 5.43 -0.06 -9.45
N GLY A 47 5.94 0.30 -10.63
CA GLY A 47 6.57 -0.62 -11.58
C GLY A 47 7.73 -1.41 -10.98
N ALA A 48 8.53 -0.76 -10.13
CA ALA A 48 9.67 -1.38 -9.46
C ALA A 48 9.29 -2.47 -8.46
N VAL A 49 8.04 -2.43 -7.95
CA VAL A 49 7.44 -3.35 -6.99
C VAL A 49 6.31 -4.20 -7.59
N LEU A 50 6.29 -4.35 -8.92
CA LEU A 50 5.40 -5.32 -9.56
C LEU A 50 5.90 -6.76 -9.34
N PRO A 51 4.98 -7.75 -9.21
CA PRO A 51 5.35 -9.12 -8.85
C PRO A 51 6.44 -9.75 -9.71
N GLY A 52 6.35 -9.64 -11.04
CA GLY A 52 7.34 -10.20 -11.98
C GLY A 52 8.77 -9.74 -11.69
N PRO A 53 9.08 -8.43 -11.81
CA PRO A 53 10.40 -7.90 -11.50
C PRO A 53 10.93 -8.28 -10.11
N MET A 54 10.08 -8.31 -9.08
CA MET A 54 10.50 -8.69 -7.73
C MET A 54 10.87 -10.18 -7.62
N LEU A 55 10.06 -11.07 -8.20
CA LEU A 55 10.36 -12.51 -8.21
C LEU A 55 11.64 -12.80 -8.99
N HIS A 56 11.86 -12.16 -10.14
CA HIS A 56 13.09 -12.33 -10.92
C HIS A 56 14.37 -11.87 -10.17
N ARG A 57 14.27 -10.89 -9.27
CA ARG A 57 15.39 -10.48 -8.43
C ARG A 57 15.64 -11.45 -7.28
N ALA A 58 14.58 -12.07 -6.75
CA ALA A 58 14.65 -12.95 -5.59
C ALA A 58 14.98 -14.41 -5.93
N LEU A 59 14.56 -14.86 -7.12
CA LEU A 59 14.66 -16.23 -7.59
C LEU A 59 15.59 -16.30 -8.80
N SER A 60 16.51 -17.25 -8.79
CA SER A 60 17.32 -17.59 -9.96
C SER A 60 17.30 -19.09 -10.17
N LEU A 61 16.97 -19.52 -11.39
CA LEU A 61 17.04 -20.92 -11.79
C LEU A 61 18.40 -21.20 -12.44
N ASP A 62 18.98 -22.37 -12.17
CA ASP A 62 20.19 -22.79 -12.86
C ASP A 62 19.92 -23.02 -14.36
N PRO A 63 20.95 -22.99 -15.24
CA PRO A 63 20.76 -23.22 -16.67
C PRO A 63 20.13 -24.58 -17.02
N GLY A 64 20.28 -25.57 -16.12
CA GLY A 64 19.70 -26.90 -16.26
C GLY A 64 18.25 -27.04 -15.76
N GLY A 65 17.69 -26.00 -15.12
CA GLY A 65 16.34 -26.00 -14.56
C GLY A 65 16.17 -26.81 -13.26
N GLY A 66 17.14 -27.64 -12.88
CA GLY A 66 17.02 -28.58 -11.76
C GLY A 66 17.29 -27.98 -10.38
N GLN A 67 17.72 -26.72 -10.29
CA GLN A 67 18.03 -26.06 -9.02
C GLN A 67 17.50 -24.63 -8.97
N LEU A 68 16.64 -24.37 -7.98
CA LEU A 68 16.17 -23.04 -7.62
C LEU A 68 17.08 -22.44 -6.57
N LYS A 69 17.66 -21.28 -6.85
CA LYS A 69 18.38 -20.47 -5.86
C LYS A 69 17.51 -19.31 -5.41
N VAL A 70 17.40 -19.16 -4.09
CA VAL A 70 16.67 -18.09 -3.41
C VAL A 70 17.62 -17.44 -2.42
N ARG A 71 18.08 -16.22 -2.74
CA ARG A 71 19.20 -15.56 -2.05
C ARG A 71 20.42 -16.51 -1.95
N ASP A 72 20.80 -16.91 -0.74
CA ASP A 72 21.99 -17.73 -0.47
C ASP A 72 21.68 -19.23 -0.33
N ARG A 73 20.42 -19.64 -0.50
CA ARG A 73 20.00 -21.05 -0.39
C ARG A 73 19.62 -21.62 -1.76
N SER A 74 19.97 -22.89 -1.95
CA SER A 74 19.60 -23.66 -3.14
C SER A 74 18.64 -24.79 -2.77
N PHE A 75 17.65 -25.00 -3.64
CA PHE A 75 16.60 -26.00 -3.51
C PHE A 75 16.59 -26.83 -4.78
N GLN A 76 16.49 -28.16 -4.65
CA GLN A 76 16.46 -29.04 -5.79
C GLN A 76 15.05 -29.19 -6.33
N LEU A 77 14.88 -28.98 -7.63
CA LEU A 77 13.59 -29.12 -8.30
C LEU A 77 13.54 -30.44 -9.08
N ARG A 78 12.47 -31.21 -8.85
CA ARG A 78 12.22 -32.51 -9.47
C ARG A 78 10.73 -32.72 -9.75
N GLN A 79 10.03 -31.67 -10.17
CA GLN A 79 8.56 -31.69 -10.32
C GLN A 79 7.86 -31.98 -8.98
N ASN A 80 8.36 -31.30 -7.95
CA ASN A 80 7.96 -31.42 -6.55
C ASN A 80 7.64 -30.04 -5.95
N LEU A 81 7.36 -29.04 -6.80
CA LEU A 81 7.06 -27.69 -6.36
C LEU A 81 5.54 -27.53 -6.22
N TYR A 82 5.13 -27.06 -5.06
CA TYR A 82 3.75 -26.71 -4.74
C TYR A 82 3.66 -25.23 -4.39
N LEU A 83 2.57 -24.59 -4.76
CA LEU A 83 2.39 -23.16 -4.58
C LEU A 83 1.14 -22.88 -3.75
N VAL A 84 1.29 -22.17 -2.65
CA VAL A 84 0.16 -21.58 -1.94
C VAL A 84 0.34 -20.08 -1.88
N GLY A 85 -0.74 -19.32 -1.91
CA GLY A 85 -0.61 -17.88 -1.77
C GLY A 85 -1.88 -17.18 -1.32
N PHE A 86 -1.70 -16.01 -0.73
CA PHE A 86 -2.83 -15.19 -0.31
C PHE A 86 -2.47 -13.70 -0.27
N GLY A 87 -3.34 -12.85 -0.82
CA GLY A 87 -3.19 -11.39 -0.80
C GLY A 87 -3.48 -10.69 -2.13
N LYS A 88 -3.50 -9.35 -2.08
CA LYS A 88 -3.80 -8.47 -3.24
C LYS A 88 -2.90 -8.72 -4.45
N ALA A 89 -1.60 -8.93 -4.23
CA ALA A 89 -0.61 -9.08 -5.29
C ALA A 89 -0.39 -10.53 -5.74
N VAL A 90 -1.01 -11.49 -5.05
CA VAL A 90 -0.68 -12.91 -5.22
C VAL A 90 -1.08 -13.46 -6.59
N LEU A 91 -2.09 -12.90 -7.25
CA LEU A 91 -2.42 -13.30 -8.62
C LEU A 91 -1.22 -13.08 -9.56
N GLY A 92 -0.64 -11.87 -9.54
CA GLY A 92 0.55 -11.55 -10.33
C GLY A 92 1.81 -12.29 -9.84
N MET A 93 1.96 -12.52 -8.53
CA MET A 93 3.09 -13.31 -8.00
C MET A 93 3.01 -14.76 -8.48
N ALA A 94 1.82 -15.35 -8.52
CA ALA A 94 1.60 -16.71 -9.00
C ALA A 94 1.82 -16.82 -10.51
N ALA A 95 1.39 -15.83 -11.29
CA ALA A 95 1.67 -15.77 -12.73
C ALA A 95 3.19 -15.74 -13.01
N ALA A 96 3.94 -14.87 -12.32
CA ALA A 96 5.39 -14.79 -12.44
C ALA A 96 6.09 -16.08 -11.95
N ALA A 97 5.61 -16.69 -10.87
CA ALA A 97 6.14 -17.96 -10.39
C ALA A 97 5.86 -19.12 -11.38
N GLU A 98 4.68 -19.15 -12.02
CA GLU A 98 4.35 -20.13 -13.05
C GLU A 98 5.16 -19.93 -14.33
N GLU A 99 5.47 -18.68 -14.69
CA GLU A 99 6.36 -18.37 -15.80
C GLU A 99 7.77 -18.93 -15.53
N LEU A 100 8.31 -18.68 -14.34
CA LEU A 100 9.66 -19.07 -13.95
C LEU A 100 9.82 -20.57 -13.65
N LEU A 101 8.84 -21.18 -12.96
CA LEU A 101 8.97 -22.49 -12.32
C LEU A 101 7.93 -23.50 -12.81
N GLY A 102 7.14 -23.16 -13.82
CA GLY A 102 5.99 -23.95 -14.29
C GLY A 102 6.32 -25.40 -14.68
N GLN A 103 7.56 -25.70 -15.10
CA GLN A 103 8.00 -27.07 -15.41
C GLN A 103 8.06 -27.99 -14.18
N HIS A 104 8.20 -27.40 -12.99
CA HIS A 104 8.29 -28.13 -11.73
C HIS A 104 7.04 -27.98 -10.85
N LEU A 105 6.13 -27.06 -11.21
CA LEU A 105 4.93 -26.75 -10.48
C LEU A 105 3.87 -27.85 -10.67
N VAL A 106 3.58 -28.57 -9.58
CA VAL A 106 2.65 -29.71 -9.57
C VAL A 106 1.21 -29.25 -9.38
N GLN A 107 1.00 -28.41 -8.37
CA GLN A 107 -0.31 -27.91 -7.98
C GLN A 107 -0.15 -26.60 -7.22
N GLY A 108 -1.13 -25.70 -7.36
CA GLY A 108 -1.19 -24.54 -6.48
C GLY A 108 -2.60 -24.14 -6.07
N VAL A 109 -2.68 -23.39 -4.97
CA VAL A 109 -3.93 -22.79 -4.47
C VAL A 109 -3.65 -21.36 -4.00
N ILE A 110 -4.34 -20.39 -4.60
CA ILE A 110 -4.21 -18.99 -4.19
C ILE A 110 -5.55 -18.39 -3.76
N SER A 111 -5.50 -17.49 -2.77
CA SER A 111 -6.64 -16.68 -2.29
C SER A 111 -6.39 -15.21 -2.61
N VAL A 112 -7.25 -14.60 -3.41
CA VAL A 112 -7.06 -13.22 -3.89
C VAL A 112 -8.35 -12.41 -3.72
N PRO A 113 -8.28 -11.07 -3.71
CA PRO A 113 -9.47 -10.22 -3.60
C PRO A 113 -10.48 -10.48 -4.72
N LYS A 114 -11.76 -10.40 -4.39
CA LYS A 114 -12.85 -10.51 -5.37
C LYS A 114 -12.71 -9.47 -6.49
N GLY A 115 -12.82 -9.91 -7.73
CA GLY A 115 -12.79 -9.04 -8.92
C GLY A 115 -11.39 -8.67 -9.42
N ILE A 116 -10.31 -9.10 -8.75
CA ILE A 116 -8.95 -8.77 -9.15
C ILE A 116 -8.61 -9.34 -10.55
N ARG A 117 -9.09 -10.55 -10.89
CA ARG A 117 -8.86 -11.13 -12.22
C ARG A 117 -9.48 -10.28 -13.30
N ALA A 118 -10.77 -9.95 -13.14
CA ALA A 118 -11.48 -9.11 -14.08
C ALA A 118 -10.79 -7.73 -14.19
N ALA A 119 -10.34 -7.16 -13.08
CA ALA A 119 -9.62 -5.89 -13.10
C ALA A 119 -8.31 -5.97 -13.91
N MET A 120 -7.52 -7.02 -13.75
CA MET A 120 -6.28 -7.22 -14.53
C MET A 120 -6.57 -7.43 -16.02
N GLU A 121 -7.63 -8.18 -16.35
CA GLU A 121 -8.08 -8.39 -17.73
C GLU A 121 -8.49 -7.07 -18.41
N HIS A 122 -9.31 -6.26 -17.74
CA HIS A 122 -9.73 -4.95 -18.25
C HIS A 122 -8.56 -3.97 -18.36
N ALA A 123 -7.60 -4.04 -17.45
CA ALA A 123 -6.38 -3.23 -17.49
C ALA A 123 -5.36 -3.70 -18.54
N GLY A 124 -5.61 -4.82 -19.24
CA GLY A 124 -4.70 -5.36 -20.25
C GLY A 124 -3.42 -6.00 -19.68
N LYS A 125 -3.38 -6.29 -18.37
CA LYS A 125 -2.21 -6.82 -17.65
C LYS A 125 -2.12 -8.35 -17.74
N GLN A 126 -1.94 -8.86 -18.96
CA GLN A 126 -1.91 -10.30 -19.23
C GLN A 126 -0.77 -11.02 -18.50
N GLU A 127 0.34 -10.34 -18.27
CA GLU A 127 1.49 -10.82 -17.49
C GLU A 127 1.17 -11.07 -16.00
N MET A 128 0.07 -10.51 -15.48
CA MET A 128 -0.39 -10.75 -14.12
C MET A 128 -1.44 -11.87 -14.04
N LEU A 129 -1.78 -12.51 -15.15
CA LEU A 129 -2.75 -13.59 -15.22
C LEU A 129 -2.05 -14.94 -15.40
N LEU A 130 -2.59 -15.96 -14.77
CA LEU A 130 -2.14 -17.34 -14.95
C LEU A 130 -2.41 -17.82 -16.39
N LYS A 131 -1.57 -18.74 -16.87
CA LYS A 131 -1.68 -19.31 -18.21
C LYS A 131 -3.00 -20.09 -18.39
N PRO A 132 -3.52 -20.21 -19.62
CA PRO A 132 -4.58 -21.16 -19.92
C PRO A 132 -4.17 -22.56 -19.46
N HIS A 133 -5.03 -23.24 -18.69
CA HIS A 133 -4.78 -24.55 -18.09
C HIS A 133 -3.70 -24.60 -16.98
N SER A 134 -3.48 -23.48 -16.29
CA SER A 134 -2.68 -23.47 -15.06
C SER A 134 -3.11 -24.54 -14.06
N CYS A 135 -2.14 -25.16 -13.38
CA CYS A 135 -2.35 -26.06 -12.25
C CYS A 135 -2.62 -25.31 -10.93
N VAL A 136 -2.67 -23.97 -10.96
CA VAL A 136 -2.98 -23.12 -9.81
C VAL A 136 -4.48 -22.81 -9.77
N GLN A 137 -5.14 -23.28 -8.72
CA GLN A 137 -6.53 -22.95 -8.41
C GLN A 137 -6.63 -21.58 -7.75
N VAL A 138 -7.53 -20.72 -8.26
CA VAL A 138 -7.73 -19.36 -7.74
C VAL A 138 -9.07 -19.26 -7.03
N PHE A 139 -9.06 -18.75 -5.81
CA PHE A 139 -10.24 -18.40 -5.03
C PHE A 139 -10.30 -16.87 -4.87
N GLU A 140 -11.31 -16.26 -5.48
CA GLU A 140 -11.61 -14.83 -5.34
C GLU A 140 -12.60 -14.63 -4.18
N GLY A 141 -12.20 -13.84 -3.18
CA GLY A 141 -13.03 -13.59 -2.00
C GLY A 141 -12.56 -12.37 -1.22
N ALA A 142 -12.94 -12.32 0.05
CA ALA A 142 -12.68 -11.22 0.97
C ALA A 142 -13.26 -9.85 0.54
N GLU A 143 -14.51 -9.84 0.06
CA GLU A 143 -15.23 -8.61 -0.31
C GLU A 143 -15.22 -7.55 0.84
N ASP A 144 -15.05 -6.28 0.47
CA ASP A 144 -14.92 -5.13 1.39
C ASP A 144 -13.87 -5.32 2.49
N ASN A 145 -12.81 -6.08 2.21
CA ASN A 145 -11.82 -6.41 3.22
C ASN A 145 -12.50 -7.07 4.42
N LEU A 146 -13.35 -8.09 4.25
CA LEU A 146 -13.97 -8.91 5.32
C LEU A 146 -13.82 -10.40 5.02
N PRO A 147 -13.62 -11.29 6.02
CA PRO A 147 -13.56 -12.72 5.72
C PRO A 147 -14.92 -13.20 5.22
N ASP A 148 -14.97 -13.94 4.12
CA ASP A 148 -16.20 -14.48 3.54
C ASP A 148 -16.11 -16.01 3.35
N ARG A 149 -17.14 -16.59 2.72
CA ARG A 149 -17.18 -18.03 2.47
C ARG A 149 -16.08 -18.46 1.49
N ASP A 150 -15.71 -17.61 0.55
CA ASP A 150 -14.71 -17.92 -0.48
C ASP A 150 -13.29 -17.90 0.09
N ALA A 151 -12.99 -16.93 0.94
CA ALA A 151 -11.77 -16.89 1.73
C ALA A 151 -11.67 -18.12 2.66
N LEU A 152 -12.78 -18.58 3.24
CA LEU A 152 -12.79 -19.82 4.04
C LEU A 152 -12.53 -21.07 3.19
N ARG A 153 -13.13 -21.17 2.00
CA ARG A 153 -12.87 -22.28 1.07
C ARG A 153 -11.40 -22.31 0.64
N ALA A 154 -10.84 -21.15 0.29
CA ALA A 154 -9.44 -21.00 -0.08
C ALA A 154 -8.52 -21.45 1.05
N ALA A 155 -8.79 -21.00 2.27
CA ALA A 155 -8.05 -21.38 3.47
C ALA A 155 -8.03 -22.89 3.73
N LEU A 156 -9.19 -23.56 3.59
CA LEU A 156 -9.28 -25.00 3.75
C LEU A 156 -8.51 -25.75 2.65
N ALA A 157 -8.57 -25.27 1.40
CA ALA A 157 -7.83 -25.84 0.28
C ALA A 157 -6.31 -25.65 0.44
N ILE A 158 -5.85 -24.49 0.89
CA ILE A 158 -4.44 -24.22 1.22
C ILE A 158 -3.96 -25.16 2.32
N ARG A 159 -4.75 -25.33 3.40
CA ARG A 159 -4.40 -26.24 4.49
C ARG A 159 -4.31 -27.69 4.00
N GLN A 160 -5.32 -28.14 3.27
CA GLN A 160 -5.35 -29.50 2.72
C GLN A 160 -4.16 -29.77 1.80
N LEU A 161 -3.76 -28.79 0.98
CA LEU A 161 -2.57 -28.91 0.15
C LEU A 161 -1.32 -29.03 1.01
N ALA A 162 -1.11 -28.13 1.97
CA ALA A 162 0.05 -28.15 2.85
C ALA A 162 0.16 -29.43 3.70
N GLU A 163 -0.97 -29.94 4.21
CA GLU A 163 -1.04 -31.20 4.99
C GLU A 163 -0.72 -32.44 4.14
N SER A 164 -0.87 -32.36 2.81
CA SER A 164 -0.57 -33.48 1.90
C SER A 164 0.91 -33.62 1.52
N LEU A 165 1.73 -32.62 1.84
CA LEU A 165 3.13 -32.56 1.43
C LEU A 165 4.06 -33.38 2.31
N THR A 166 5.18 -33.78 1.73
CA THR A 166 6.23 -34.59 2.34
C THR A 166 7.57 -33.84 2.39
N ALA A 167 8.57 -34.43 3.04
CA ALA A 167 9.90 -33.82 3.15
C ALA A 167 10.64 -33.68 1.80
N ASP A 168 10.22 -34.41 0.76
CA ASP A 168 10.78 -34.32 -0.59
C ASP A 168 10.18 -33.16 -1.41
N ASP A 169 9.13 -32.52 -0.90
CA ASP A 169 8.42 -31.45 -1.58
C ASP A 169 8.95 -30.06 -1.21
N LEU A 170 8.84 -29.14 -2.16
CA LEU A 170 9.11 -27.72 -1.96
C LEU A 170 7.80 -26.94 -2.00
N LEU A 171 7.45 -26.29 -0.90
CA LEU A 171 6.30 -25.41 -0.80
C LEU A 171 6.73 -23.94 -0.97
N LEU A 172 6.30 -23.32 -2.06
CA LEU A 172 6.41 -21.88 -2.27
C LEU A 172 5.17 -21.18 -1.71
N VAL A 173 5.36 -20.31 -0.71
CA VAL A 173 4.30 -19.53 -0.06
C VAL A 173 4.38 -18.09 -0.54
N LEU A 174 3.40 -17.64 -1.31
CA LEU A 174 3.30 -16.26 -1.81
C LEU A 174 2.44 -15.43 -0.88
N ILE A 175 3.03 -14.43 -0.24
CA ILE A 175 2.35 -13.59 0.74
C ILE A 175 2.37 -12.16 0.23
N SER A 176 1.20 -11.53 0.18
CA SER A 176 1.13 -10.08 0.07
C SER A 176 0.14 -9.51 1.07
N GLY A 177 0.18 -8.18 1.20
CA GLY A 177 -0.77 -7.42 1.98
C GLY A 177 -2.23 -7.88 1.88
N MET A 178 -2.93 -7.78 3.00
CA MET A 178 -4.31 -8.25 3.22
C MET A 178 -4.58 -9.76 3.15
N GLY A 179 -3.61 -10.59 2.78
CA GLY A 179 -3.89 -11.95 2.32
C GLY A 179 -4.44 -12.92 3.35
N ALA A 180 -4.10 -12.80 4.62
CA ALA A 180 -4.51 -13.81 5.58
C ALA A 180 -5.73 -13.40 6.40
N ARG A 181 -6.93 -13.46 5.83
CA ARG A 181 -8.14 -13.76 6.64
C ARG A 181 -8.50 -15.25 6.61
N LEU A 182 -7.43 -16.02 6.47
CA LEU A 182 -7.25 -17.47 6.62
C LEU A 182 -7.91 -18.01 7.91
N PRO A 183 -8.13 -19.33 7.97
CA PRO A 183 -9.32 -19.97 8.50
C PRO A 183 -9.50 -19.71 9.97
N LEU A 184 -10.76 -19.76 10.36
CA LEU A 184 -11.24 -19.77 11.73
C LEU A 184 -10.57 -20.91 12.51
N SER A 185 -10.39 -20.74 13.81
CA SER A 185 -10.12 -21.87 14.70
C SER A 185 -11.44 -22.49 15.17
N PRO A 186 -11.85 -23.69 14.67
CA PRO A 186 -12.98 -24.40 15.23
C PRO A 186 -12.91 -24.47 16.76
N PRO A 187 -14.02 -24.24 17.48
CA PRO A 187 -15.39 -24.12 16.96
C PRO A 187 -15.85 -22.71 16.56
N VAL A 188 -14.95 -21.72 16.44
CA VAL A 188 -15.35 -20.32 16.11
C VAL A 188 -15.93 -20.23 14.70
N THR A 189 -17.08 -19.59 14.57
CA THR A 189 -17.75 -19.39 13.28
C THR A 189 -17.30 -18.10 12.59
N LEU A 190 -17.54 -18.02 11.28
CA LEU A 190 -17.23 -16.84 10.49
C LEU A 190 -17.94 -15.59 11.02
N GLU A 191 -19.21 -15.75 11.35
CA GLU A 191 -20.09 -14.70 11.89
C GLU A 191 -19.58 -14.18 13.23
N GLU A 192 -19.12 -15.07 14.12
CA GLU A 192 -18.55 -14.69 15.41
C GLU A 192 -17.26 -13.86 15.24
N LYS A 193 -16.36 -14.28 14.33
CA LYS A 193 -15.12 -13.55 14.03
C LYS A 193 -15.41 -12.19 13.39
N GLN A 194 -16.35 -12.11 12.45
CA GLN A 194 -16.77 -10.84 11.83
C GLN A 194 -17.38 -9.90 12.87
N THR A 195 -18.30 -10.38 13.70
CA THR A 195 -18.99 -9.59 14.72
C THR A 195 -18.00 -9.03 15.74
N LEU A 196 -17.09 -9.86 16.23
CA LEU A 196 -16.05 -9.42 17.18
C LEU A 196 -15.11 -8.37 16.56
N THR A 197 -14.68 -8.58 15.30
CA THR A 197 -13.81 -7.63 14.59
C THR A 197 -14.51 -6.27 14.40
N LYS A 198 -15.78 -6.28 13.98
CA LYS A 198 -16.59 -5.06 13.81
C LYS A 198 -16.79 -4.32 15.13
N LEU A 199 -17.07 -5.04 16.22
CA LEU A 199 -17.24 -4.45 17.54
C LEU A 199 -15.95 -3.81 18.08
N LEU A 200 -14.81 -4.47 17.90
CA LEU A 200 -13.50 -3.93 18.29
C LEU A 200 -13.17 -2.68 17.48
N ALA A 201 -13.33 -2.73 16.15
CA ALA A 201 -13.09 -1.58 15.28
C ALA A 201 -14.00 -0.39 15.63
N ALA A 202 -15.30 -0.65 15.84
CA ALA A 202 -16.27 0.38 16.23
C ALA A 202 -15.99 1.01 17.61
N ARG A 203 -15.19 0.35 18.46
CA ARG A 203 -14.76 0.86 19.77
C ARG A 203 -13.36 1.49 19.73
N GLY A 204 -12.77 1.66 18.55
CA GLY A 204 -11.46 2.30 18.37
C GLY A 204 -10.27 1.38 18.69
N ALA A 205 -10.41 0.06 18.54
CA ALA A 205 -9.27 -0.84 18.59
C ALA A 205 -8.29 -0.53 17.46
N ASN A 206 -7.01 -0.40 17.79
CA ASN A 206 -5.98 -0.13 16.80
C ASN A 206 -5.67 -1.40 15.98
N ILE A 207 -4.92 -1.24 14.88
CA ILE A 207 -4.64 -2.35 13.97
C ILE A 207 -3.87 -3.50 14.63
N GLN A 208 -2.99 -3.20 15.58
CA GLN A 208 -2.18 -4.18 16.32
C GLN A 208 -3.07 -5.01 17.26
N GLU A 209 -3.99 -4.38 17.98
CA GLU A 209 -4.97 -5.05 18.84
C GLU A 209 -5.92 -5.92 18.03
N LEU A 210 -6.44 -5.39 16.91
CA LEU A 210 -7.25 -6.16 15.97
C LEU A 210 -6.48 -7.36 15.40
N ASN A 211 -5.21 -7.18 15.05
CA ASN A 211 -4.36 -8.26 14.54
C ASN A 211 -4.11 -9.34 15.62
N THR A 212 -3.89 -8.93 16.87
CA THR A 212 -3.68 -9.82 18.01
C THR A 212 -4.89 -10.74 18.22
N ILE A 213 -6.11 -10.19 18.24
CA ILE A 213 -7.33 -11.00 18.34
C ILE A 213 -7.54 -11.87 17.09
N ARG A 214 -7.34 -11.31 15.88
CA ARG A 214 -7.50 -12.07 14.63
C ARG A 214 -6.51 -13.24 14.51
N LYS A 215 -5.31 -13.11 15.07
CA LYS A 215 -4.27 -14.15 15.17
C LYS A 215 -4.73 -15.30 16.07
N ALA A 216 -5.15 -15.00 17.30
CA ALA A 216 -5.58 -16.00 18.27
C ALA A 216 -6.81 -16.82 17.82
N LEU A 217 -7.64 -16.26 16.94
CA LEU A 217 -8.83 -16.92 16.40
C LEU A 217 -8.61 -17.58 15.01
N SER A 218 -7.35 -17.87 14.64
CA SER A 218 -7.03 -18.46 13.35
C SER A 218 -6.06 -19.64 13.45
N GLN A 219 -6.30 -20.66 12.64
CA GLN A 219 -5.47 -21.87 12.58
C GLN A 219 -4.22 -21.77 11.71
N LEU A 220 -4.20 -20.91 10.69
CA LEU A 220 -3.04 -20.79 9.79
C LEU A 220 -2.13 -19.60 10.13
N LYS A 221 -2.51 -18.77 11.11
CA LYS A 221 -1.70 -17.64 11.57
C LYS A 221 -0.71 -18.11 12.65
N GLY A 222 0.40 -17.40 12.79
CA GLY A 222 1.41 -17.71 13.80
C GLY A 222 2.13 -19.05 13.59
N GLY A 223 2.41 -19.42 12.33
CA GLY A 223 3.13 -20.65 11.99
C GLY A 223 2.23 -21.89 11.77
N GLY A 224 0.92 -21.76 11.96
CA GLY A 224 0.00 -22.91 11.89
C GLY A 224 -0.19 -23.52 10.49
N CYS A 225 0.30 -22.87 9.42
CA CYS A 225 0.30 -23.43 8.07
C CYS A 225 1.23 -24.65 7.91
N LEU A 226 2.11 -24.93 8.87
CA LEU A 226 3.28 -25.80 8.68
C LEU A 226 3.42 -26.92 9.73
N ALA A 227 2.40 -27.15 10.57
CA ALA A 227 2.43 -28.20 11.59
C ALA A 227 2.21 -29.59 10.97
N SER A 228 3.28 -30.22 10.49
CA SER A 228 3.29 -31.62 10.01
C SER A 228 4.40 -32.43 10.69
N ALA A 229 4.20 -33.74 10.83
CA ALA A 229 5.16 -34.67 11.45
C ALA A 229 6.48 -34.80 10.66
N THR A 230 6.44 -34.59 9.34
CA THR A 230 7.60 -34.49 8.44
C THR A 230 7.39 -33.32 7.49
N PRO A 231 7.83 -32.11 7.86
CA PRO A 231 7.48 -30.90 7.12
C PRO A 231 8.26 -30.80 5.79
N PRO A 232 7.64 -30.28 4.72
CA PRO A 232 8.33 -29.96 3.47
C PRO A 232 9.35 -28.83 3.66
N GLN A 233 10.19 -28.61 2.66
CA GLN A 233 10.96 -27.37 2.58
C GLN A 233 10.02 -26.23 2.21
N VAL A 234 10.12 -25.10 2.90
CA VAL A 234 9.20 -23.96 2.69
C VAL A 234 10.01 -22.73 2.32
N VAL A 235 9.63 -22.08 1.22
CA VAL A 235 10.14 -20.76 0.84
C VAL A 235 8.97 -19.80 0.80
N SER A 236 8.99 -18.77 1.63
CA SER A 236 7.96 -17.73 1.65
C SER A 236 8.50 -16.47 0.99
N LEU A 237 7.83 -16.03 -0.08
CA LEU A 237 8.12 -14.77 -0.76
C LEU A 237 7.06 -13.75 -0.36
N ILE A 238 7.51 -12.66 0.24
CA ILE A 238 6.66 -11.73 0.97
C ILE A 238 6.76 -10.35 0.34
N LEU A 239 5.60 -9.82 -0.07
CA LEU A 239 5.40 -8.43 -0.37
C LEU A 239 4.83 -7.74 0.88
N SER A 240 5.63 -6.88 1.49
CA SER A 240 5.29 -6.23 2.75
C SER A 240 4.47 -4.97 2.52
N ASP A 241 3.27 -4.94 3.11
CA ASP A 241 2.45 -3.74 3.29
C ASP A 241 2.51 -3.23 4.74
N VAL A 242 3.54 -3.59 5.50
CA VAL A 242 3.69 -3.22 6.91
C VAL A 242 5.00 -2.46 7.10
N VAL A 243 4.91 -1.27 7.67
CA VAL A 243 6.07 -0.44 8.02
C VAL A 243 7.10 -1.24 8.84
N GLY A 244 8.37 -1.18 8.41
CA GLY A 244 9.50 -1.88 9.04
C GLY A 244 9.63 -3.37 8.70
N ASP A 245 8.74 -3.89 7.86
CA ASP A 245 8.73 -5.28 7.37
C ASP A 245 8.79 -6.42 8.44
N PRO A 246 8.12 -6.32 9.61
CA PRO A 246 8.14 -7.39 10.60
C PRO A 246 7.36 -8.63 10.12
N VAL A 247 8.06 -9.71 9.79
CA VAL A 247 7.51 -10.94 9.17
C VAL A 247 6.42 -11.60 10.03
N GLU A 248 6.53 -11.50 11.36
CA GLU A 248 5.55 -11.98 12.33
C GLU A 248 4.23 -11.17 12.32
N VAL A 249 4.24 -9.96 11.78
CA VAL A 249 3.07 -9.09 11.64
C VAL A 249 2.48 -9.23 10.23
N ILE A 250 3.31 -9.28 9.19
CA ILE A 250 2.89 -9.38 7.79
C ILE A 250 2.01 -10.62 7.61
N ALA A 251 0.79 -10.40 7.12
CA ALA A 251 -0.25 -11.43 7.01
C ALA A 251 -0.43 -12.29 8.29
N SER A 252 -0.09 -11.74 9.46
CA SER A 252 -0.10 -12.42 10.75
C SER A 252 0.87 -13.61 10.90
N GLY A 253 2.01 -13.58 10.21
CA GLY A 253 3.10 -14.55 10.38
C GLY A 253 2.71 -16.01 10.17
N PRO A 254 2.09 -16.40 9.04
CA PRO A 254 1.64 -17.79 8.82
C PRO A 254 2.80 -18.79 8.71
N THR A 255 4.01 -18.29 8.44
CA THR A 255 5.24 -19.05 8.22
C THR A 255 6.33 -18.68 9.24
N VAL A 256 5.94 -18.01 10.34
CA VAL A 256 6.82 -17.67 11.46
C VAL A 256 6.17 -18.20 12.73
N ALA A 257 6.93 -18.93 13.54
CA ALA A 257 6.44 -19.37 14.84
C ALA A 257 6.11 -18.15 15.70
N SER A 258 4.88 -18.07 16.19
CA SER A 258 4.48 -16.95 17.03
C SER A 258 4.49 -17.30 18.50
N VAL A 259 4.83 -16.30 19.30
CA VAL A 259 4.56 -16.27 20.73
C VAL A 259 3.37 -15.33 20.88
N HIS A 260 2.17 -15.87 21.01
CA HIS A 260 1.00 -15.06 21.33
C HIS A 260 0.60 -15.38 22.77
N ASN A 261 0.60 -14.38 23.63
CA ASN A 261 0.12 -14.54 24.99
C ASN A 261 -1.41 -14.38 24.98
N VAL A 262 -2.14 -15.42 25.38
CA VAL A 262 -3.60 -15.38 25.58
C VAL A 262 -3.99 -14.23 26.50
N GLN A 263 -3.13 -13.86 27.46
CA GLN A 263 -3.35 -12.72 28.34
C GLN A 263 -3.47 -11.40 27.58
N ASP A 264 -2.74 -11.20 26.48
CA ASP A 264 -2.84 -9.98 25.66
C ASP A 264 -4.22 -9.90 25.01
N CYS A 265 -4.71 -11.02 24.45
CA CYS A 265 -6.07 -11.09 23.91
C CYS A 265 -7.11 -10.78 24.98
N LEU A 266 -6.94 -11.35 26.19
CA LEU A 266 -7.85 -11.12 27.31
C LEU A 266 -7.80 -9.68 27.83
N HIS A 267 -6.62 -9.04 27.81
CA HIS A 267 -6.43 -7.65 28.18
C HIS A 267 -7.14 -6.72 27.19
N ILE A 268 -6.95 -6.93 25.89
CA ILE A 268 -7.64 -6.19 24.82
C ILE A 268 -9.16 -6.33 24.96
N LEU A 269 -9.66 -7.57 25.12
CA LEU A 269 -11.10 -7.82 25.24
C LEU A 269 -11.70 -7.21 26.51
N ASN A 270 -10.91 -7.05 27.59
CA ASN A 270 -11.32 -6.33 28.79
C ASN A 270 -11.31 -4.82 28.60
N ARG A 271 -10.25 -4.25 28.00
CA ARG A 271 -10.14 -2.82 27.69
C ARG A 271 -11.36 -2.31 26.92
N TYR A 272 -11.82 -3.12 25.97
CA TYR A 272 -13.01 -2.80 25.18
C TYR A 272 -14.32 -3.31 25.78
N GLY A 273 -14.35 -3.89 26.98
CA GLY A 273 -15.58 -4.34 27.64
C GLY A 273 -16.35 -5.44 26.90
N LEU A 274 -15.65 -6.30 26.15
CA LEU A 274 -16.25 -7.36 25.33
C LEU A 274 -16.16 -8.75 25.97
N ARG A 275 -15.27 -8.95 26.96
CA ARG A 275 -15.00 -10.26 27.56
C ARG A 275 -16.24 -11.01 28.05
N ALA A 276 -17.17 -10.33 28.71
CA ALA A 276 -18.37 -10.96 29.24
C ALA A 276 -19.29 -11.49 28.12
N ALA A 277 -19.40 -10.73 27.02
CA ALA A 277 -20.26 -10.98 25.88
C ALA A 277 -19.68 -11.97 24.85
N LEU A 278 -18.47 -12.49 25.07
CA LEU A 278 -17.84 -13.42 24.12
C LEU A 278 -18.64 -14.73 23.96
N PRO A 279 -18.82 -15.22 22.73
CA PRO A 279 -19.36 -16.54 22.46
C PRO A 279 -18.54 -17.65 23.14
N ARG A 280 -19.20 -18.77 23.48
CA ARG A 280 -18.54 -19.93 24.12
C ARG A 280 -17.43 -20.52 23.25
N SER A 281 -17.61 -20.52 21.94
CA SER A 281 -16.63 -20.98 20.95
C SER A 281 -15.31 -20.19 21.04
N VAL A 282 -15.40 -18.87 21.07
CA VAL A 282 -14.26 -17.94 21.20
C VAL A 282 -13.56 -18.13 22.54
N LYS A 283 -14.32 -18.24 23.64
CA LYS A 283 -13.76 -18.54 24.97
C LYS A 283 -12.99 -19.87 24.97
N THR A 284 -13.49 -20.88 24.26
CA THR A 284 -12.86 -22.20 24.16
C THR A 284 -11.53 -22.15 23.41
N VAL A 285 -11.47 -21.44 22.28
CA VAL A 285 -10.23 -21.28 21.51
C VAL A 285 -9.17 -20.53 22.32
N LEU A 286 -9.54 -19.42 22.95
CA LEU A 286 -8.61 -18.66 23.77
C LEU A 286 -8.07 -19.47 24.96
N ALA A 287 -8.90 -20.31 25.59
CA ALA A 287 -8.47 -21.18 26.69
C ALA A 287 -7.57 -22.34 26.26
N ARG A 288 -7.69 -22.84 25.02
CA ARG A 288 -6.81 -23.91 24.50
C ARG A 288 -5.41 -23.44 24.18
N ALA A 289 -5.26 -22.17 23.78
CA ALA A 289 -3.97 -21.57 23.50
C ALA A 289 -3.07 -21.45 24.76
N ASP A 290 -3.65 -21.51 25.97
CA ASP A 290 -2.89 -21.61 27.24
C ASP A 290 -2.23 -22.98 27.46
N SER A 291 -2.59 -24.00 26.68
CA SER A 291 -2.30 -25.41 26.98
C SER A 291 -1.27 -26.07 26.04
N ASP A 292 -0.73 -25.35 25.06
CA ASP A 292 0.22 -25.96 24.10
C ASP A 292 1.60 -26.18 24.76
N PRO A 293 2.03 -27.43 25.02
CA PRO A 293 3.27 -27.72 25.75
C PRO A 293 4.52 -27.50 24.90
N HIS A 294 4.36 -27.20 23.61
CA HIS A 294 5.45 -27.03 22.68
C HIS A 294 5.60 -25.54 22.38
N GLY A 295 6.54 -24.90 23.09
CA GLY A 295 6.95 -23.51 22.81
C GLY A 295 7.36 -23.31 21.34
N PRO A 296 7.60 -22.06 20.89
CA PRO A 296 7.79 -21.73 19.49
C PRO A 296 8.83 -22.64 18.83
N HIS A 297 8.38 -23.56 17.98
CA HIS A 297 9.27 -24.43 17.23
C HIS A 297 10.12 -23.56 16.30
N THR A 298 11.44 -23.61 16.43
CA THR A 298 12.33 -23.02 15.43
C THR A 298 12.13 -23.75 14.10
N CYS A 299 11.43 -23.14 13.17
CA CYS A 299 11.15 -23.71 11.85
C CYS A 299 12.38 -23.62 10.92
N GLY A 300 13.43 -24.41 11.17
CA GLY A 300 14.64 -24.43 10.32
C GLY A 300 14.40 -24.86 8.87
N HIS A 301 13.24 -25.47 8.58
CA HIS A 301 12.80 -25.85 7.24
C HIS A 301 12.13 -24.69 6.45
N VAL A 302 11.96 -23.51 7.06
CA VAL A 302 11.30 -22.34 6.46
C VAL A 302 12.31 -21.25 6.15
N LEU A 303 12.25 -20.70 4.94
CA LEU A 303 12.98 -19.50 4.53
C LEU A 303 11.97 -18.39 4.20
N ASN A 304 11.93 -17.35 5.02
CA ASN A 304 11.12 -16.15 4.74
C ASN A 304 11.97 -15.09 4.03
N VAL A 305 11.47 -14.58 2.91
CA VAL A 305 12.15 -13.61 2.04
C VAL A 305 11.21 -12.46 1.72
N ILE A 306 11.54 -11.27 2.21
CA ILE A 306 10.90 -10.03 1.74
C ILE A 306 11.46 -9.74 0.34
N ILE A 307 10.59 -9.74 -0.66
CA ILE A 307 10.92 -9.52 -2.07
C ILE A 307 10.51 -8.14 -2.57
N GLY A 308 9.67 -7.44 -1.81
CA GLY A 308 9.29 -6.05 -2.05
C GLY A 308 8.76 -5.39 -0.78
N SER A 309 9.11 -4.12 -0.62
CA SER A 309 8.63 -3.18 0.39
C SER A 309 8.81 -1.76 -0.14
N ASN A 310 8.52 -0.73 0.66
CA ASN A 310 8.59 0.69 0.28
C ASN A 310 10.00 1.22 -0.04
N ALA A 311 11.02 0.37 -0.12
CA ALA A 311 12.35 0.75 -0.58
C ALA A 311 12.32 1.05 -2.10
N LEU A 312 12.32 2.33 -2.45
CA LEU A 312 12.22 2.80 -3.83
C LEU A 312 13.54 2.57 -4.60
N GLY A 313 13.46 1.85 -5.73
CA GLY A 313 14.60 1.44 -6.55
C GLY A 313 15.20 2.50 -7.49
N TYR A 314 15.09 3.80 -7.15
CA TYR A 314 15.52 4.93 -8.01
C TYR A 314 16.73 5.67 -7.43
N GLN A 315 17.51 6.35 -8.29
CA GLN A 315 18.49 7.38 -7.86
C GLN A 315 17.78 8.70 -7.50
N ALA A 316 16.81 8.62 -6.60
CA ALA A 316 16.14 9.75 -5.97
C ALA A 316 16.50 9.75 -4.47
N VAL A 317 16.30 10.87 -3.79
CA VAL A 317 16.58 10.92 -2.36
C VAL A 317 15.40 10.32 -1.61
N VAL A 318 15.59 9.13 -1.06
CA VAL A 318 14.60 8.47 -0.22
C VAL A 318 14.61 9.16 1.14
N LEU A 319 13.56 9.91 1.43
CA LEU A 319 13.37 10.63 2.68
C LEU A 319 13.06 9.67 3.84
N SER A 320 12.19 8.68 3.62
CA SER A 320 11.85 7.61 4.56
C SER A 320 11.01 6.55 3.83
N ALA A 321 11.17 5.27 4.15
CA ALA A 321 10.31 4.17 3.69
C ALA A 321 9.26 3.77 4.75
N ALA A 322 9.23 4.48 5.88
CA ALA A 322 8.43 4.18 7.07
C ALA A 322 7.60 5.38 7.55
N MET A 323 7.14 6.25 6.63
CA MET A 323 6.30 7.39 6.97
C MET A 323 5.01 6.93 7.67
N GLN A 324 4.91 7.18 8.97
CA GLN A 324 3.79 6.78 9.81
C GLN A 324 3.41 7.89 10.78
N GLY A 325 2.14 7.96 11.13
CA GLY A 325 1.61 9.00 12.01
C GLY A 325 0.18 9.34 11.66
N ASP A 326 -0.38 10.32 12.37
CA ASP A 326 -1.63 10.94 11.94
C ASP A 326 -1.36 11.82 10.70
N VAL A 327 -2.35 11.84 9.81
CA VAL A 327 -2.27 12.56 8.55
C VAL A 327 -2.01 14.07 8.72
N GLU A 328 -2.54 14.70 9.77
CA GLU A 328 -2.34 16.13 10.03
C GLU A 328 -0.86 16.44 10.29
N SER A 329 -0.21 15.68 11.18
CA SER A 329 1.22 15.80 11.47
C SER A 329 2.09 15.52 10.25
N ILE A 330 1.76 14.50 9.46
CA ILE A 330 2.47 14.17 8.22
C ILE A 330 2.33 15.29 7.19
N ALA A 331 1.14 15.86 7.04
CA ALA A 331 0.87 16.98 6.13
C ALA A 331 1.63 18.25 6.56
N ARG A 332 1.65 18.56 7.86
CA ARG A 332 2.44 19.67 8.42
C ARG A 332 3.94 19.46 8.15
N PHE A 333 4.43 18.24 8.30
CA PHE A 333 5.82 17.89 8.04
C PHE A 333 6.19 18.12 6.58
N TYR A 334 5.40 17.63 5.62
CA TYR A 334 5.65 17.90 4.19
C TYR A 334 5.55 19.38 3.85
N GLY A 335 4.61 20.12 4.47
CA GLY A 335 4.49 21.56 4.30
C GLY A 335 5.74 22.32 4.74
N LEU A 336 6.25 22.03 5.94
CA LEU A 336 7.49 22.62 6.46
C LEU A 336 8.71 22.17 5.64
N LEU A 337 8.78 20.89 5.25
CA LEU A 337 9.86 20.37 4.41
C LEU A 337 9.90 21.09 3.07
N ALA A 338 8.75 21.30 2.42
CA ALA A 338 8.65 22.04 1.17
C ALA A 338 9.09 23.51 1.32
N GLN A 339 8.75 24.17 2.43
CA GLN A 339 9.22 25.53 2.76
C GLN A 339 10.74 25.59 2.90
N VAL A 340 11.29 24.71 3.74
CA VAL A 340 12.73 24.69 4.03
C VAL A 340 13.53 24.28 2.79
N ALA A 341 13.10 23.24 2.09
CA ALA A 341 13.77 22.75 0.89
C ALA A 341 13.64 23.75 -0.27
N GLY A 342 12.47 24.35 -0.50
CA GLY A 342 12.28 25.38 -1.54
C GLY A 342 13.16 26.61 -1.32
N THR A 343 13.32 27.05 -0.06
CA THR A 343 14.23 28.16 0.26
C THR A 343 15.69 27.79 0.02
N ARG A 344 16.11 26.57 0.40
CA ARG A 344 17.47 26.06 0.14
C ARG A 344 17.76 25.85 -1.34
N LEU A 345 16.74 25.53 -2.14
CA LEU A 345 16.88 25.39 -3.59
C LEU A 345 17.12 26.76 -4.25
N THR A 346 16.38 27.80 -3.85
CA THR A 346 16.43 29.13 -4.49
C THR A 346 17.63 29.99 -4.10
N LEU A 347 18.07 29.91 -2.84
CA LEU A 347 19.11 30.78 -2.31
C LEU A 347 20.29 29.93 -1.86
N ALA A 348 21.43 30.07 -2.55
CA ALA A 348 22.71 29.47 -2.17
C ALA A 348 23.33 30.06 -0.87
N GLY A 349 22.52 30.46 0.12
CA GLY A 349 23.04 30.96 1.40
C GLY A 349 22.16 31.85 2.27
N ALA A 350 20.90 32.14 1.92
CA ALA A 350 19.98 32.82 2.83
C ALA A 350 18.86 31.84 3.19
N GLY A 351 19.03 31.18 4.32
CA GLY A 351 18.24 30.02 4.73
C GLY A 351 16.75 30.30 4.87
N ALA A 352 15.97 29.22 4.94
CA ALA A 352 14.67 29.25 5.60
C ALA A 352 14.79 30.00 6.93
N SER A 353 13.72 30.63 7.42
CA SER A 353 13.80 31.22 8.75
C SER A 353 14.32 30.15 9.71
N ALA A 354 15.28 30.50 10.58
CA ALA A 354 15.86 29.54 11.52
C ALA A 354 14.75 28.82 12.31
N GLU A 355 13.64 29.53 12.54
CA GLU A 355 12.38 29.06 13.12
C GLU A 355 11.70 27.95 12.31
N GLU A 356 11.48 28.08 11.00
CA GLU A 356 10.88 27.02 10.16
C GLU A 356 11.78 25.76 10.12
N ALA A 357 13.10 25.96 10.07
CA ALA A 357 14.05 24.86 10.12
C ALA A 357 14.01 24.15 11.48
N GLU A 358 13.91 24.88 12.58
CA GLU A 358 13.77 24.33 13.94
C GLU A 358 12.45 23.57 14.08
N GLN A 359 11.33 24.16 13.66
CA GLN A 359 10.00 23.52 13.66
C GLN A 359 9.99 22.22 12.84
N LEU A 360 10.68 22.18 11.69
CA LEU A 360 10.81 20.96 10.89
C LEU A 360 11.56 19.86 11.66
N HIS A 361 12.60 20.20 12.42
CA HIS A 361 13.33 19.22 13.23
C HIS A 361 12.54 18.77 14.46
N GLU A 362 11.81 19.68 15.11
CA GLU A 362 10.90 19.34 16.21
C GLU A 362 9.83 18.35 15.74
N LEU A 363 9.15 18.65 14.63
CA LEU A 363 8.11 17.78 14.09
C LEU A 363 8.68 16.44 13.59
N ALA A 364 9.88 16.44 13.00
CA ALA A 364 10.58 15.21 12.64
C ALA A 364 10.86 14.32 13.87
N ALA A 365 11.23 14.92 15.01
CA ALA A 365 11.44 14.21 16.26
C ALA A 365 10.13 13.69 16.87
N GLU A 366 9.04 14.49 16.79
CA GLU A 366 7.71 14.09 17.25
C GLU A 366 7.15 12.87 16.49
N LEU A 367 7.37 12.83 15.17
CA LEU A 367 6.94 11.71 14.31
C LEU A 367 7.68 10.39 14.60
N GLN A 368 8.83 10.44 15.28
CA GLN A 368 9.63 9.26 15.68
C GLN A 368 9.90 8.28 14.53
N LEU A 369 10.22 8.81 13.35
CA LEU A 369 10.48 8.03 12.14
C LEU A 369 11.91 7.45 12.20
N PRO A 370 12.08 6.12 12.28
CA PRO A 370 13.39 5.51 12.56
C PRO A 370 14.38 5.62 11.41
N ASP A 371 13.91 5.80 10.18
CA ASP A 371 14.71 5.80 8.94
C ASP A 371 14.72 7.15 8.22
N LEU A 372 14.25 8.22 8.89
CA LEU A 372 14.14 9.54 8.29
C LEU A 372 15.51 10.14 7.95
N GLN A 373 15.77 10.31 6.66
CA GLN A 373 17.01 10.88 6.11
C GLN A 373 16.88 12.39 5.85
N LEU A 374 16.38 13.15 6.85
CA LEU A 374 16.08 14.56 6.68
C LEU A 374 17.32 15.39 6.33
N LYS A 375 18.46 15.11 6.97
CA LYS A 375 19.70 15.83 6.74
C LYS A 375 20.22 15.59 5.31
N GLU A 376 20.29 14.34 4.90
CA GLU A 376 20.74 13.91 3.57
C GLU A 376 19.84 14.46 2.48
N ALA A 377 18.51 14.43 2.70
CA ALA A 377 17.52 15.03 1.80
C ALA A 377 17.77 16.52 1.60
N LEU A 378 17.95 17.28 2.68
CA LEU A 378 18.19 18.72 2.58
C LEU A 378 19.58 19.05 2.01
N GLU A 379 20.61 18.22 2.27
CA GLU A 379 21.93 18.37 1.63
C GLU A 379 21.86 18.12 0.12
N ALA A 380 21.09 17.11 -0.30
CA ALA A 380 20.89 16.82 -1.71
C ALA A 380 20.12 17.94 -2.42
N VAL A 381 19.12 18.55 -1.76
CA VAL A 381 18.43 19.75 -2.25
C VAL A 381 19.41 20.90 -2.50
N VAL A 382 20.31 21.18 -1.55
CA VAL A 382 21.31 22.26 -1.68
C VAL A 382 22.31 22.00 -2.81
N ARG A 383 22.66 20.73 -3.05
CA ARG A 383 23.60 20.34 -4.12
C ARG A 383 22.94 20.25 -5.49
N ALA A 384 21.61 20.25 -5.55
CA ALA A 384 20.88 20.09 -6.79
C ALA A 384 21.13 21.28 -7.73
N ARG A 385 21.34 20.96 -9.01
CA ARG A 385 21.47 21.96 -10.09
C ARG A 385 20.22 21.99 -11.00
N GLY A 386 19.15 21.34 -10.55
CA GLY A 386 17.93 21.08 -11.31
C GLY A 386 16.79 20.64 -10.39
N PRO A 387 15.69 20.12 -10.95
CA PRO A 387 14.56 19.65 -10.16
C PRO A 387 14.98 18.59 -9.14
N VAL A 388 14.40 18.66 -7.95
CA VAL A 388 14.61 17.71 -6.86
C VAL A 388 13.33 16.93 -6.63
N CYS A 389 13.46 15.63 -6.52
CA CYS A 389 12.38 14.74 -6.11
C CYS A 389 12.78 14.07 -4.80
N LEU A 390 12.05 14.40 -3.74
CA LEU A 390 12.14 13.70 -2.47
C LEU A 390 11.03 12.65 -2.45
N LEU A 391 11.43 11.39 -2.30
CA LEU A 391 10.49 10.29 -2.27
C LEU A 391 10.36 9.76 -0.85
N ALA A 392 9.15 9.43 -0.44
CA ALA A 392 8.95 8.68 0.78
C ALA A 392 7.89 7.60 0.57
N GLY A 393 7.88 6.59 1.43
CA GLY A 393 6.83 5.59 1.49
C GLY A 393 6.37 5.37 2.92
N GLY A 394 5.11 4.99 3.10
CA GLY A 394 4.58 4.57 4.39
C GLY A 394 3.06 4.44 4.37
N GLU A 395 2.43 4.40 5.54
CA GLU A 395 0.97 4.28 5.68
C GLU A 395 0.48 5.24 6.78
N PRO A 396 0.23 6.51 6.44
CA PRO A 396 -0.39 7.46 7.35
C PRO A 396 -1.78 7.01 7.77
N THR A 397 -2.22 7.45 8.95
CA THR A 397 -3.54 7.07 9.49
C THR A 397 -4.45 8.28 9.65
N VAL A 398 -5.73 8.10 9.35
CA VAL A 398 -6.78 9.11 9.55
C VAL A 398 -7.62 8.74 10.76
N GLN A 399 -7.77 9.66 11.71
CA GLN A 399 -8.81 9.54 12.72
C GLN A 399 -10.13 10.05 12.14
N LEU A 400 -11.09 9.14 11.97
CA LEU A 400 -12.41 9.48 11.42
C LEU A 400 -13.22 10.27 12.47
N GLN A 401 -13.52 11.53 12.15
CA GLN A 401 -14.42 12.39 12.92
C GLN A 401 -15.75 12.67 12.18
N GLY A 402 -15.80 12.36 10.88
CA GLY A 402 -16.99 12.43 10.03
C GLY A 402 -17.23 11.16 9.21
N SER A 403 -18.13 11.23 8.21
CA SER A 403 -18.48 10.11 7.31
C SER A 403 -17.87 10.21 5.91
N GLY A 404 -17.01 11.20 5.64
CA GLY A 404 -16.36 11.42 4.36
C GLY A 404 -15.16 10.49 4.09
N LYS A 405 -14.58 10.60 2.88
CA LYS A 405 -13.36 9.86 2.47
C LYS A 405 -12.10 10.75 2.22
N GLY A 406 -11.02 10.50 2.97
CA GLY A 406 -9.61 10.86 2.68
C GLY A 406 -8.93 11.95 3.55
N VAL A 407 -7.85 12.56 3.01
CA VAL A 407 -6.64 13.03 3.73
C VAL A 407 -6.34 14.54 3.53
N GLU A 408 -5.74 15.18 4.54
CA GLU A 408 -5.39 16.61 4.64
C GLU A 408 -4.03 16.95 4.00
N LEU A 409 -3.93 18.02 3.21
CA LEU A 409 -2.63 18.56 2.74
C LEU A 409 -2.59 20.10 2.75
N GLY A 410 -1.45 20.60 3.23
CA GLY A 410 -1.29 21.90 3.87
C GLY A 410 -1.40 23.16 3.01
N ARG A 411 -1.75 24.24 3.71
CA ARG A 411 -2.02 25.59 3.22
C ARG A 411 -0.78 26.46 3.38
N ARG A 412 -0.09 26.85 2.30
CA ARG A 412 0.58 28.17 2.14
C ARG A 412 1.33 28.27 0.79
N PRO A 413 1.30 29.43 0.12
CA PRO A 413 2.06 29.68 -1.10
C PRO A 413 3.57 29.72 -0.83
N LEU A 414 4.34 29.04 -1.68
CA LEU A 414 5.78 28.84 -1.55
C LEU A 414 6.56 29.61 -2.63
N GLY A 415 6.77 30.92 -2.45
CA GLY A 415 7.80 31.68 -3.18
C GLY A 415 7.87 31.46 -4.72
N PRO A 416 9.08 31.53 -5.33
CA PRO A 416 9.31 31.30 -6.76
C PRO A 416 9.69 29.85 -7.11
N VAL A 417 9.33 28.87 -6.27
CA VAL A 417 9.61 27.44 -6.48
C VAL A 417 8.32 26.75 -6.88
N ASP A 418 8.35 26.02 -7.98
CA ASP A 418 7.25 25.11 -8.30
C ASP A 418 7.34 23.91 -7.36
N VAL A 419 6.31 23.73 -6.54
CA VAL A 419 6.19 22.63 -5.59
C VAL A 419 4.98 21.80 -5.98
N LEU A 420 5.16 20.49 -6.02
CA LEU A 420 4.06 19.55 -6.12
C LEU A 420 4.27 18.42 -5.13
N PHE A 421 3.20 18.11 -4.40
CA PHE A 421 3.14 16.93 -3.56
C PHE A 421 2.11 15.97 -4.14
N LEU A 422 2.51 14.72 -4.37
CA LEU A 422 1.63 13.63 -4.78
C LEU A 422 1.68 12.56 -3.70
N SER A 423 0.51 12.08 -3.29
CA SER A 423 0.37 10.87 -2.48
C SER A 423 -0.54 9.88 -3.22
N GLY A 424 -0.15 8.62 -3.24
CA GLY A 424 -0.98 7.56 -3.78
C GLY A 424 -0.69 6.18 -3.19
N GLY A 425 -1.73 5.41 -2.97
CA GLY A 425 -1.68 4.00 -2.65
C GLY A 425 -1.12 3.19 -3.82
N THR A 426 -0.08 2.42 -3.57
CA THR A 426 0.58 1.61 -4.61
C THR A 426 -0.30 0.48 -5.13
N ASP A 427 -1.42 0.16 -4.47
CA ASP A 427 -2.45 -0.76 -4.93
C ASP A 427 -3.44 -0.16 -5.94
N GLY A 428 -3.37 1.16 -6.12
CA GLY A 428 -4.19 1.92 -7.04
C GLY A 428 -5.52 2.38 -6.45
N GLN A 429 -5.67 2.31 -5.12
CA GLN A 429 -6.84 2.81 -4.39
C GLN A 429 -6.43 3.54 -3.11
N ASP A 430 -7.06 4.67 -2.83
CA ASP A 430 -7.00 5.37 -1.55
C ASP A 430 -8.35 5.20 -0.83
N GLY A 431 -8.31 4.53 0.33
CA GLY A 431 -9.51 4.15 1.07
C GLY A 431 -10.52 3.39 0.20
N PRO A 432 -11.84 3.60 0.40
CA PRO A 432 -12.87 2.97 -0.41
C PRO A 432 -13.22 3.82 -1.64
N THR A 433 -12.23 4.17 -2.46
CA THR A 433 -12.40 5.00 -3.68
C THR A 433 -11.72 4.36 -4.90
N GLU A 434 -12.07 4.86 -6.09
CA GLU A 434 -11.47 4.47 -7.37
C GLU A 434 -10.18 5.22 -7.71
N ALA A 435 -9.84 6.26 -6.95
CA ALA A 435 -8.60 7.00 -7.11
C ALA A 435 -7.51 6.32 -6.29
N ALA A 436 -6.28 6.28 -6.81
CA ALA A 436 -5.11 5.84 -6.05
C ALA A 436 -4.68 6.89 -5.02
N GLY A 437 -5.08 8.14 -5.19
CA GLY A 437 -4.74 9.26 -4.32
C GLY A 437 -4.94 10.59 -5.04
N ALA A 438 -4.14 11.59 -4.70
CA ALA A 438 -4.23 12.92 -5.29
C ALA A 438 -2.89 13.66 -5.27
N TRP A 439 -2.82 14.75 -6.04
CA TRP A 439 -1.69 15.67 -6.02
C TRP A 439 -2.14 17.10 -5.77
N VAL A 440 -1.28 17.87 -5.11
CA VAL A 440 -1.54 19.23 -4.66
C VAL A 440 -0.40 20.17 -5.06
N MET A 441 -0.75 21.43 -5.27
CA MET A 441 0.17 22.54 -5.50
C MET A 441 -0.17 23.70 -4.55
N PRO A 442 0.77 24.62 -4.27
CA PRO A 442 0.56 25.72 -3.32
C PRO A 442 -0.67 26.60 -3.61
N GLU A 443 -1.08 26.74 -4.87
CA GLU A 443 -2.22 27.55 -5.29
C GLU A 443 -3.59 26.89 -5.05
N LEU A 444 -3.62 25.58 -4.75
CA LEU A 444 -4.85 24.77 -4.69
C LEU A 444 -5.93 25.40 -3.81
N ALA A 445 -5.58 25.84 -2.60
CA ALA A 445 -6.56 26.42 -1.69
C ALA A 445 -7.18 27.72 -2.23
N SER A 446 -6.40 28.54 -2.93
CA SER A 446 -6.89 29.78 -3.53
C SER A 446 -7.76 29.52 -4.78
N GLN A 447 -7.41 28.50 -5.56
CA GLN A 447 -8.20 28.07 -6.72
C GLN A 447 -9.52 27.42 -6.30
N ALA A 448 -9.47 26.56 -5.28
CA ALA A 448 -10.66 25.92 -4.72
C ALA A 448 -11.66 26.96 -4.19
N ALA A 449 -11.17 27.98 -3.47
CA ALA A 449 -12.01 29.07 -3.00
C ALA A 449 -12.67 29.85 -4.15
N ALA A 450 -11.96 30.02 -5.29
CA ALA A 450 -12.53 30.66 -6.49
C ALA A 450 -13.64 29.81 -7.16
N GLU A 451 -13.63 28.49 -6.95
CA GLU A 451 -14.70 27.56 -7.36
C GLU A 451 -15.80 27.39 -6.30
N GLY A 452 -15.71 28.08 -5.17
CA GLY A 452 -16.66 27.98 -4.07
C GLY A 452 -16.49 26.71 -3.22
N LEU A 453 -15.35 26.04 -3.31
CA LEU A 453 -15.00 24.87 -2.50
C LEU A 453 -14.21 25.29 -1.26
N ASP A 454 -14.78 25.06 -0.08
CA ASP A 454 -14.08 25.29 1.19
C ASP A 454 -13.31 24.06 1.64
N VAL A 455 -11.98 24.11 1.45
CA VAL A 455 -11.03 23.06 1.82
C VAL A 455 -11.19 22.64 3.29
N ALA A 456 -11.38 23.58 4.22
CA ALA A 456 -11.46 23.28 5.65
C ALA A 456 -12.71 22.45 5.98
N THR A 457 -13.85 22.79 5.37
CA THR A 457 -15.10 22.04 5.53
C THR A 457 -14.94 20.59 5.07
N PHE A 458 -14.40 20.34 3.88
CA PHE A 458 -14.22 18.97 3.40
C PHE A 458 -13.31 18.15 4.31
N LEU A 459 -12.21 18.73 4.80
CA LEU A 459 -11.28 18.05 5.69
C LEU A 459 -11.91 17.71 7.06
N SER A 460 -12.67 18.64 7.64
CA SER A 460 -13.39 18.39 8.90
C SER A 460 -14.43 17.26 8.81
N HIS A 461 -14.94 16.98 7.61
CA HIS A 461 -15.86 15.87 7.35
C HIS A 461 -15.15 14.60 6.88
N ASN A 462 -13.82 14.60 6.83
CA ASN A 462 -12.98 13.60 6.19
C ASN A 462 -13.29 13.40 4.70
N ASP A 463 -13.87 14.34 3.94
CA ASP A 463 -14.40 14.15 2.57
C ASP A 463 -13.51 14.69 1.42
N SER A 464 -12.21 14.41 1.49
CA SER A 464 -11.25 14.87 0.47
C SER A 464 -11.51 14.30 -0.95
N HIS A 465 -12.06 13.09 -1.10
CA HIS A 465 -12.33 12.50 -2.42
C HIS A 465 -13.38 13.32 -3.17
N THR A 466 -14.47 13.70 -2.50
CA THR A 466 -15.49 14.56 -3.09
C THR A 466 -14.92 15.93 -3.43
N PHE A 467 -14.08 16.50 -2.54
CA PHE A 467 -13.37 17.75 -2.82
C PHE A 467 -12.57 17.65 -4.13
N PHE A 468 -11.68 16.68 -4.25
CA PHE A 468 -10.82 16.53 -5.43
C PHE A 468 -11.60 16.20 -6.69
N ARG A 469 -12.70 15.44 -6.60
CA ARG A 469 -13.60 15.16 -7.73
C ARG A 469 -14.28 16.43 -8.25
N CYS A 470 -14.63 17.35 -7.35
CA CYS A 470 -15.25 18.62 -7.73
C CYS A 470 -14.21 19.64 -8.23
N PHE A 471 -13.06 19.70 -7.59
CA PHE A 471 -12.01 20.69 -7.84
C PHE A 471 -11.39 20.52 -9.23
N VAL A 472 -11.48 21.57 -10.06
CA VAL A 472 -10.99 21.57 -11.46
C VAL A 472 -11.47 20.35 -12.24
N GLY A 473 -12.68 19.87 -11.95
CA GLY A 473 -13.28 18.71 -12.62
C GLY A 473 -12.56 17.38 -12.40
N GLY A 474 -11.85 17.19 -11.28
CA GLY A 474 -11.24 15.90 -10.94
C GLY A 474 -9.79 15.72 -11.39
N VAL A 475 -9.18 16.72 -12.04
CA VAL A 475 -7.83 16.62 -12.63
C VAL A 475 -6.73 16.35 -11.58
N HIS A 476 -6.98 16.70 -10.32
CA HIS A 476 -6.06 16.47 -9.20
C HIS A 476 -6.10 15.05 -8.62
N LEU A 477 -7.07 14.22 -9.03
CA LEU A 477 -7.12 12.81 -8.65
C LEU A 477 -6.10 12.00 -9.44
N LEU A 478 -5.37 11.15 -8.73
CA LEU A 478 -4.48 10.16 -9.33
C LEU A 478 -5.29 8.90 -9.64
N HIS A 479 -5.46 8.59 -10.92
CA HIS A 479 -6.12 7.36 -11.37
C HIS A 479 -5.11 6.42 -12.02
N THR A 480 -4.77 5.33 -11.34
CA THR A 480 -3.90 4.28 -11.89
C THR A 480 -4.64 2.98 -12.22
N TRP A 481 -5.90 2.89 -11.80
CA TRP A 481 -6.63 1.62 -11.62
C TRP A 481 -5.88 0.66 -10.68
N LEU A 482 -6.44 -0.53 -10.46
CA LEU A 482 -5.80 -1.56 -9.66
C LEU A 482 -4.43 -1.93 -10.26
N THR A 483 -3.39 -1.76 -9.46
CA THR A 483 -2.01 -1.93 -9.93
C THR A 483 -1.59 -3.40 -9.97
N GLY A 484 -2.19 -4.23 -9.11
CA GLY A 484 -1.81 -5.63 -8.91
C GLY A 484 -0.66 -5.83 -7.91
N THR A 485 -0.27 -4.78 -7.18
CA THR A 485 0.71 -4.81 -6.09
C THR A 485 0.18 -4.05 -4.87
N ASN A 486 0.84 -4.12 -3.71
CA ASN A 486 0.57 -3.24 -2.57
C ASN A 486 1.77 -3.23 -1.63
N VAL A 487 2.43 -2.08 -1.50
CA VAL A 487 3.50 -1.82 -0.55
C VAL A 487 3.22 -0.55 0.27
N MET A 488 1.95 -0.21 0.52
CA MET A 488 1.50 1.05 1.16
C MET A 488 1.51 2.25 0.20
N ASP A 489 1.60 3.48 0.72
CA ASP A 489 1.56 4.71 -0.04
C ASP A 489 2.96 5.15 -0.48
N ALA A 490 3.04 5.75 -1.67
CA ALA A 490 4.21 6.48 -2.13
C ALA A 490 3.92 7.98 -2.13
N HIS A 491 4.78 8.74 -1.48
CA HIS A 491 4.77 10.19 -1.43
C HIS A 491 5.89 10.75 -2.29
N ILE A 492 5.54 11.73 -3.12
CA ILE A 492 6.46 12.41 -4.03
C ILE A 492 6.37 13.90 -3.75
N LEU A 493 7.44 14.46 -3.18
CA LEU A 493 7.61 15.91 -3.09
C LEU A 493 8.58 16.36 -4.17
N PHE A 494 8.02 17.01 -5.19
CA PHE A 494 8.77 17.56 -6.31
C PHE A 494 9.00 19.05 -6.11
N LEU A 495 10.24 19.49 -6.31
CA LEU A 495 10.68 20.87 -6.13
C LEU A 495 11.46 21.28 -7.39
N ARG A 496 11.06 22.38 -8.02
CA ARG A 496 11.73 22.90 -9.21
C ARG A 496 11.87 24.41 -9.11
N HIS A 497 13.01 24.94 -9.54
CA HIS A 497 13.12 26.39 -9.76
C HIS A 497 12.02 26.83 -10.74
N GLY A 498 11.18 27.79 -10.34
CA GLY A 498 10.22 28.36 -11.27
C GLY A 498 10.96 28.91 -12.49
N ASP A 499 10.42 28.64 -13.68
CA ASP A 499 10.95 29.16 -14.93
C ASP A 499 10.86 30.70 -14.89
N GLY A 500 11.94 31.35 -14.47
CA GLY A 500 12.03 32.80 -14.38
C GLY A 500 12.11 33.43 -15.77
N MET A 501 11.02 34.09 -16.16
CA MET A 501 11.08 35.45 -16.70
C MET A 501 10.46 36.41 -15.69
#